data_AF-A0A4S0FXF0-F1
#
_entry.id   AF-A0A4S0FXF0-F1
#
_cell.length_a   1.000
_cell.length_b   1.000
_cell.length_c   1.000
_cell.angle_alpha   90.00
_cell.angle_beta   90.00
_cell.angle_gamma   90.00
#
_symmetry.space_group_name_H-M   'P 1'
#
loop_
_entity.id
_entity.type
_entity.pdbx_description
1 polymer ?
#
loop_
_entity_poly.entity_id
_entity_poly.type
_entity_poly.pdbx_seq_one_letter_code
_entity_poly.pdbx_strand_id
1 'polypeptide(L)' 'MPLARASDLSDEPMARMIFQISEGLIGEIVAIVSAAAVAAARSGAERITTTGIEALRYIPVSKRRRAPVRDRLL' A
#
# COMPACT_ATOMS: atom_id res chain seq x y z
N MET A 1 -17.16 -0.29 -12.29
CA MET A 1 -15.85 -0.27 -11.61
C MET A 1 -15.93 0.78 -10.51
N PRO A 2 -15.52 0.50 -9.27
CA PRO A 2 -15.60 1.46 -8.15
C PRO A 2 -14.66 2.67 -8.28
N LEU A 3 -13.59 2.54 -9.08
CA LEU A 3 -12.74 3.67 -9.50
C LEU A 3 -12.98 3.93 -10.99
N ALA A 4 -13.26 5.18 -11.35
CA ALA A 4 -13.66 5.56 -12.69
C ALA A 4 -12.48 5.75 -13.66
N ARG A 5 -11.26 5.91 -13.15
CA ARG A 5 -10.05 6.14 -13.95
C ARG A 5 -8.93 5.18 -13.57
N ALA A 6 -8.08 4.86 -14.56
CA ALA A 6 -6.84 4.15 -14.31
C ALA A 6 -6.00 4.91 -13.27
N SER A 7 -5.33 4.14 -12.41
CA SER A 7 -4.49 4.67 -11.34
C SER A 7 -3.00 4.67 -11.69
N ASP A 8 -2.65 4.26 -12.92
CA ASP A 8 -1.29 4.30 -13.46
C ASP A 8 -0.22 3.68 -12.53
N LEU A 9 -0.59 2.62 -11.80
CA LEU A 9 0.25 1.97 -10.77
C LEU A 9 1.57 1.42 -11.32
N SER A 10 1.64 1.18 -12.62
CA SER A 10 2.82 0.66 -13.33
C SER A 10 3.80 1.77 -13.73
N ASP A 11 3.42 3.05 -13.62
CA ASP A 11 4.33 4.16 -13.89
C ASP A 11 5.46 4.16 -12.86
N GLU A 12 6.70 4.32 -13.35
CA GLU A 12 7.90 4.16 -12.53
C GLU A 12 7.85 4.94 -11.21
N PRO A 13 7.45 6.23 -11.16
CA PRO A 13 7.43 6.98 -9.91
C PRO A 13 6.49 6.37 -8.86
N MET A 14 5.31 5.92 -9.29
CA MET A 14 4.30 5.34 -8.40
C MET A 14 4.70 3.94 -7.96
N ALA A 15 5.17 3.11 -8.89
CA ALA A 15 5.67 1.77 -8.62
C ALA A 15 6.86 1.80 -7.66
N ARG A 16 7.82 2.72 -7.87
CA ARG A 16 9.01 2.89 -7.02
C ARG A 16 8.63 3.32 -5.61
N MET A 17 7.68 4.24 -5.45
CA MET A 17 7.19 4.65 -4.14
C MET A 17 6.52 3.49 -3.38
N ILE A 18 5.64 2.73 -4.05
CA ILE A 18 4.99 1.56 -3.44
C ILE A 18 6.04 0.51 -3.06
N PHE A 19 7.03 0.27 -3.92
CA PHE A 19 8.14 -0.64 -3.66
C PHE A 19 8.96 -0.23 -2.42
N GLN A 20 9.27 1.06 -2.26
CA GLN A 20 10.00 1.57 -1.11
C GLN A 20 9.22 1.42 0.20
N ILE A 21 7.92 1.76 0.21
CA ILE A 21 7.08 1.67 1.41
C ILE A 21 6.83 0.21 1.81
N SER A 22 6.67 -0.68 0.82
CA SER A 22 6.47 -2.13 1.02
C SER A 22 7.75 -2.88 1.38
N GLU A 23 8.91 -2.23 1.30
CA GLU A 23 10.21 -2.87 1.49
C GLU A 23 10.44 -4.04 0.50
N GLY A 24 9.83 -3.95 -0.69
CA GLY A 24 9.90 -4.95 -1.75
C GLY A 24 9.11 -6.24 -1.49
N LEU A 25 8.33 -6.32 -0.42
CA LEU A 25 7.54 -7.50 -0.10
C LEU A 25 6.22 -7.52 -0.88
N ILE A 26 5.99 -8.56 -1.69
CA ILE A 26 4.79 -8.67 -2.53
C ILE A 26 3.48 -8.61 -1.72
N GLY A 27 3.44 -9.22 -0.53
CA GLY A 27 2.27 -9.15 0.35
C GLY A 27 2.00 -7.73 0.85
N GLU A 28 3.05 -6.96 1.10
CA GLU A 28 2.94 -5.56 1.52
C GLU A 28 2.55 -4.65 0.36
N ILE A 29 3.04 -4.90 -0.86
CA ILE A 29 2.59 -4.22 -2.07
C ILE A 29 1.07 -4.39 -2.24
N VAL A 30 0.58 -5.63 -2.14
CA VAL A 30 -0.87 -5.93 -2.24
C VAL A 30 -1.65 -5.22 -1.13
N ALA A 31 -1.15 -5.22 0.10
CA ALA A 31 -1.79 -4.55 1.22
C ALA A 31 -1.92 -3.04 1.03
N ILE A 32 -0.83 -2.37 0.59
CA ILE A 32 -0.82 -0.92 0.32
C ILE A 32 -1.81 -0.57 -0.79
N VAL A 33 -1.76 -1.28 -1.94
CA VAL A 33 -2.64 -1.00 -3.08
C VAL A 33 -4.10 -1.23 -2.72
N SER A 34 -4.40 -2.29 -1.97
CA SER A 34 -5.76 -2.59 -1.52
C SER A 34 -6.29 -1.51 -0.58
N ALA A 35 -5.48 -1.08 0.40
CA ALA A 35 -5.86 -0.02 1.31
C ALA A 35 -6.10 1.31 0.58
N ALA A 36 -5.25 1.64 -0.40
CA ALA A 36 -5.39 2.84 -1.22
C ALA A 36 -6.67 2.80 -2.08
N ALA A 37 -6.96 1.65 -2.71
CA ALA A 37 -8.17 1.46 -3.50
C ALA A 37 -9.44 1.63 -2.66
N VAL A 38 -9.47 1.04 -1.46
CA VAL A 38 -10.60 1.16 -0.53
C VAL A 38 -10.75 2.62 -0.07
N ALA A 39 -9.66 3.30 0.25
CA ALA A 39 -9.70 4.70 0.67
C ALA A 39 -10.23 5.60 -0.45
N ALA A 40 -9.75 5.42 -1.68
CA ALA A 40 -10.21 6.16 -2.85
C ALA A 40 -11.71 5.93 -3.13
N ALA A 41 -12.16 4.67 -3.09
CA ALA A 41 -13.56 4.33 -3.29
C ALA A 41 -14.48 4.96 -2.23
N ARG A 42 -14.03 5.01 -0.96
CA ARG A 42 -14.79 5.62 0.14
C ARG A 42 -14.82 7.14 0.08
N SER A 43 -13.78 7.78 -0.43
CA SER A 43 -13.71 9.24 -0.55
C SER A 43 -14.37 9.79 -1.81
N GLY A 44 -14.80 8.91 -2.73
CA GLY A 44 -15.30 9.31 -4.04
C GLY A 44 -14.18 9.71 -5.02
N ALA A 45 -12.92 9.46 -4.68
CA ALA A 45 -11.82 9.67 -5.61
C ALA A 45 -11.92 8.68 -6.78
N GLU A 46 -11.64 9.15 -7.98
CA GLU A 46 -11.82 8.35 -9.20
C GLU A 46 -10.65 7.42 -9.51
N ARG A 47 -9.52 7.56 -8.79
CA ARG A 47 -8.30 6.76 -8.93
C ARG A 47 -7.47 6.80 -7.65
N ILE A 48 -6.51 5.88 -7.52
CA ILE A 48 -5.45 5.97 -6.52
C ILE A 48 -4.45 7.05 -6.96
N THR A 49 -3.99 7.86 -6.01
CA THR A 49 -2.97 8.89 -6.23
C THR A 49 -1.82 8.72 -5.27
N THR A 50 -0.65 9.28 -5.60
CA THR A 50 0.50 9.34 -4.69
C THR A 50 0.15 9.95 -3.34
N THR A 51 -0.52 11.10 -3.36
CA THR A 51 -1.00 11.79 -2.15
C THR A 51 -1.99 10.93 -1.34
N GLY A 52 -2.81 10.13 -2.02
CA GLY A 52 -3.73 9.19 -1.38
C GLY A 52 -2.99 8.04 -0.68
N ILE A 53 -1.90 7.53 -1.28
CA ILE A 53 -1.04 6.52 -0.66
C ILE A 53 -0.31 7.09 0.56
N GLU A 54 0.24 8.30 0.46
CA GLU A 54 0.90 8.99 1.58
C GLU A 54 -0.06 9.21 2.76
N ALA A 55 -1.31 9.57 2.46
CA ALA A 55 -2.36 9.77 3.47
C ALA A 55 -2.73 8.49 4.25
N LEU A 56 -2.43 7.30 3.72
CA LEU A 56 -2.60 6.05 4.46
C LEU A 56 -1.71 5.95 5.69
N ARG A 57 -0.58 6.69 5.71
CA ARG A 57 0.45 6.60 6.77
C ARG A 57 0.83 5.15 7.06
N TYR A 58 1.04 4.39 5.98
CA TYR A 58 1.36 2.96 6.05
C TYR A 58 2.65 2.75 6.86
N ILE A 59 2.63 1.80 7.79
CA ILE A 59 3.78 1.48 8.64
C ILE A 59 4.53 0.29 8.01
N PRO A 60 5.77 0.48 7.52
CA PRO A 60 6.59 -0.61 6.97
C PRO A 60 6.80 -1.74 7.97
N VAL A 61 6.99 -2.96 7.49
CA VAL A 61 7.15 -4.16 8.33
C VAL A 61 8.31 -3.98 9.31
N SER A 62 9.44 -3.46 8.86
CA SER A 62 10.61 -3.19 9.70
C SER A 62 10.35 -2.25 10.86
N LYS A 63 9.35 -1.37 10.73
CA LYS A 63 8.97 -0.36 11.74
C LYS A 63 7.79 -0.79 12.61
N ARG A 64 7.13 -1.91 12.30
CA ARG A 64 6.05 -2.43 13.14
C ARG A 64 6.65 -2.95 14.44
N ARG A 65 6.04 -2.60 15.57
CA ARG A 65 6.39 -3.20 16.86
C ARG A 65 6.20 -4.71 16.73
N ARG A 66 7.30 -5.46 16.83
CA ARG A 66 7.26 -6.92 16.80
C ARG A 66 6.28 -7.38 17.87
N ALA A 67 5.15 -7.98 17.48
CA ALA A 67 4.54 -8.99 18.35
C ALA A 67 5.63 -10.05 18.57
N PRO A 68 5.78 -10.62 19.79
CA PRO A 68 6.79 -11.63 20.02
C PRO A 68 6.62 -12.70 18.95
N VAL A 69 7.63 -12.82 18.08
CA VAL A 69 7.75 -13.92 17.15
C VAL A 69 7.59 -15.15 18.02
N ARG A 70 6.58 -15.99 17.73
CA ARG A 70 6.50 -17.27 18.41
C ARG A 70 7.76 -18.02 17.99
N ASP A 71 8.73 -18.00 18.87
CA ASP A 71 10.03 -18.69 18.83
C ASP A 71 9.86 -20.22 18.89
N ARG A 72 8.88 -20.74 18.16
CA ARG A 72 8.45 -22.13 18.16
C ARG A 72 8.13 -22.57 16.76
N LEU A 73 9.16 -22.61 15.94
CA LEU A 73 9.32 -23.71 15.00
C LEU A 73 10.67 -24.32 15.35
N LEU A 74 10.59 -25.26 16.30
CA LEU A 74 11.60 -26.29 16.57
C LEU A 74 11.85 -27.09 15.29
#